data_AF-A0AAU6Q804-F1
#
_entry.id   AF-A0AAU6Q804-F1
#
_cell.length_a   1.000
_cell.length_b   1.000
_cell.length_c   1.000
_cell.angle_alpha   90.00
_cell.angle_beta   90.00
_cell.angle_gamma   90.00
#
_symmetry.space_group_name_H-M   'P 1'
#
loop_
_entity.id
_entity.type
_entity.pdbx_description
1 polymer ?
#
loop_
_entity_poly.entity_id
_entity_poly.type
_entity_poly.pdbx_seq_one_letter_code
_entity_poly.pdbx_strand_id
1 'polypeptide(L)' 'MEPELTEALRRVFPTAAQVVLHEQLVIARWGGGKYFEDHLFAFDERGRPLIPLRPLELPELQDALRERYGGGYVTLQAS' A
#
# COMPACT_ATOMS: atom_id res chain seq x y z
N MET A 1 -6.88 12.34 -8.95
CA MET A 1 -7.06 11.12 -8.13
C MET A 1 -8.55 10.97 -7.88
N GLU A 2 -9.14 9.80 -8.07
CA GLU A 2 -10.57 9.64 -7.79
C GLU A 2 -10.85 9.93 -6.31
N PRO A 3 -11.94 10.66 -5.99
CA PRO A 3 -12.23 11.08 -4.63
C PRO A 3 -12.42 9.91 -3.67
N GLU A 4 -12.96 8.78 -4.16
CA GLU A 4 -13.22 7.58 -3.35
C GLU A 4 -11.93 6.91 -2.85
N LEU A 5 -10.94 6.75 -3.72
CA LEU A 5 -9.64 6.18 -3.34
C LEU A 5 -8.86 7.13 -2.41
N THR A 6 -8.89 8.43 -2.69
CA THR A 6 -8.28 9.44 -1.81
C THR A 6 -8.92 9.43 -0.43
N GLU A 7 -10.25 9.28 -0.35
CA GLU A 7 -10.96 9.22 0.92
C GLU A 7 -10.63 7.94 1.69
N ALA A 8 -10.57 6.78 1.01
CA ALA A 8 -10.14 5.53 1.62
C ALA A 8 -8.71 5.62 2.19
N LEU A 9 -7.77 6.19 1.42
CA LEU A 9 -6.41 6.43 1.88
C LEU A 9 -6.35 7.37 3.08
N ARG A 10 -7.16 8.43 3.12
CA ARG A 10 -7.23 9.35 4.27
C ARG A 10 -7.88 8.72 5.51
N ARG A 11 -8.84 7.80 5.35
CA ARG A 11 -9.44 7.08 6.48
C ARG A 11 -8.42 6.15 7.14
N VAL A 12 -7.58 5.50 6.34
CA VAL A 12 -6.56 4.56 6.82
C VAL A 12 -5.31 5.29 7.32
N PHE A 13 -4.84 6.27 6.55
CA PHE A 13 -3.64 7.05 6.82
C PHE A 13 -3.98 8.56 6.87
N PRO A 14 -4.62 9.03 7.95
CA PRO A 14 -5.11 10.41 8.03
C PRO A 14 -4.00 11.48 8.00
N THR A 15 -2.77 11.08 8.32
CA THR A 15 -1.60 11.96 8.34
C THR A 15 -0.59 11.66 7.23
N ALA A 16 -0.93 10.76 6.30
CA ALA A 16 -0.06 10.49 5.16
C ALA A 16 -0.09 11.68 4.20
N ALA A 17 1.09 12.12 3.79
CA ALA A 17 1.27 12.95 2.60
C ALA A 17 1.49 12.09 1.35
N GLN A 18 2.02 10.88 1.53
CA GLN A 18 2.35 9.97 0.44
C GLN A 18 2.03 8.52 0.84
N VAL A 19 1.51 7.74 -0.10
CA VAL A 19 1.32 6.29 0.05
C VAL A 19 1.98 5.59 -1.12
N VAL A 20 2.75 4.54 -0.84
CA VAL A 20 3.46 3.74 -1.82
C VAL A 20 2.94 2.31 -1.74
N LEU A 21 2.41 1.81 -2.85
CA LEU A 21 2.21 0.38 -3.07
C LEU A 21 3.53 -0.19 -3.58
N HIS A 22 4.04 -1.24 -2.92
CA HIS A 22 5.29 -1.86 -3.29
C HIS A 22 5.23 -3.38 -3.18
N GLU A 23 5.45 -4.05 -4.29
CA GLU A 23 5.59 -5.51 -4.35
C GLU A 23 6.91 -5.98 -3.69
N GLN A 24 6.79 -6.81 -2.65
CA GLN A 24 7.90 -7.40 -1.90
C GLN A 24 7.97 -8.91 -2.12
N LEU A 25 9.19 -9.42 -2.31
CA LEU A 25 9.44 -10.86 -2.36
C LEU A 25 9.41 -11.44 -0.95
N VAL A 26 8.41 -12.26 -0.66
CA VAL A 26 8.26 -12.97 0.60
C VAL A 26 8.75 -14.41 0.46
N ILE A 27 9.56 -14.83 1.43
CA ILE A 27 10.05 -16.20 1.53
C ILE A 27 9.14 -16.93 2.52
N ALA A 28 8.37 -17.90 2.03
CA ALA A 28 7.47 -18.69 2.87
C ALA A 28 8.27 -19.40 3.96
N ARG A 29 7.89 -19.16 5.21
CA ARG A 29 8.60 -19.67 6.39
C ARG A 29 8.50 -21.20 6.53
N TRP A 30 7.48 -21.80 5.92
CA TRP A 30 7.24 -23.24 5.86
C TRP A 30 6.83 -23.60 4.43
N GLY A 31 7.50 -24.58 3.81
CA GLY A 31 7.16 -25.06 2.47
C GLY A 31 7.97 -24.50 1.29
N GLY A 32 8.97 -23.64 1.54
CA GLY A 32 10.04 -23.36 0.57
C GLY A 32 9.67 -22.57 -0.69
N GLY A 33 8.46 -22.00 -0.75
CA GLY A 33 8.04 -21.14 -1.84
C GLY A 33 8.53 -19.69 -1.69
N LYS A 34 8.79 -19.04 -2.83
CA LYS A 34 8.92 -17.59 -2.92
C LYS A 34 7.68 -17.05 -3.62
N TYR A 35 7.04 -16.05 -3.04
CA TYR A 35 5.91 -15.37 -3.66
C TYR A 35 6.06 -13.87 -3.48
N PHE A 36 5.37 -13.11 -4.30
CA PHE A 36 5.32 -11.67 -4.18
C PHE A 36 4.07 -11.24 -3.41
N GLU A 37 4.22 -10.30 -2.51
CA GLU A 37 3.15 -9.72 -1.71
C GLU A 37 3.25 -8.19 -1.84
N ASP A 38 2.16 -7.49 -2.18
CA ASP A 38 2.20 -6.03 -2.25
C ASP A 38 2.13 -5.44 -0.85
N HIS A 39 2.78 -4.32 -0.56
CA HIS A 39 2.73 -3.69 0.74
C HIS A 39 2.38 -2.21 0.58
N LEU A 40 1.64 -1.67 1.54
CA LEU A 40 1.34 -0.26 1.59
C LEU A 40 2.23 0.43 2.61
N PHE A 41 3.03 1.37 2.12
CA PHE A 41 3.90 2.22 2.92
C PHE A 41 3.36 3.64 2.87
N ALA A 42 2.91 4.15 4.01
CA ALA A 42 2.49 5.53 4.13
C ALA A 42 3.62 6.37 4.70
N PHE A 43 3.72 7.64 4.29
CA PHE A 43 4.73 8.59 4.74
C PHE A 43 4.07 9.93 5.06
N ASP A 44 4.54 10.57 6.12
CA ASP A 44 4.10 11.93 6.46
C ASP A 44 4.78 12.99 5.56
N GLU A 45 4.42 14.27 5.74
CA GLU A 45 4.99 15.41 4.99
C GLU A 45 6.52 15.54 5.13
N ARG A 46 7.12 14.93 6.15
CA ARG A 46 8.56 14.92 6.41
C ARG A 46 9.25 13.67 5.86
N GLY A 47 8.51 12.81 5.16
CA GLY A 47 9.00 11.54 4.63
C GLY A 47 9.21 10.46 5.69
N ARG A 48 8.64 10.60 6.89
CA ARG A 48 8.74 9.57 7.94
C ARG A 48 7.71 8.47 7.67
N PRO A 49 8.11 7.19 7.75
CA PRO A 49 7.18 6.10 7.55
C PRO A 49 6.12 6.09 8.65
N LEU A 50 4.87 6.11 8.22
CA LEU A 50 3.71 5.70 8.99
C LEU A 50 3.61 4.16 8.88
N ILE A 51 3.04 3.51 9.89
CA ILE A 51 3.08 2.04 10.05
C ILE A 51 2.79 1.33 8.72
N PRO A 52 3.67 0.41 8.27
CA PRO A 52 3.42 -0.33 7.04
C PRO A 52 2.21 -1.25 7.24
N LEU A 53 1.28 -1.23 6.28
CA LEU A 53 0.13 -2.13 6.29
C LEU A 53 0.33 -3.23 5.26
N ARG A 54 0.04 -4.46 5.69
CA ARG A 54 0.08 -5.64 4.85
C ARG A 54 -1.22 -5.79 4.06
N PRO A 55 -1.19 -6.54 2.95
CA PRO A 55 -2.36 -6.95 2.19
C PRO A 55 -3.53 -7.42 3.01
N LEU A 56 -3.24 -8.37 3.91
CA LEU A 56 -4.22 -9.03 4.74
C LEU A 56 -4.93 -8.07 5.72
N GLU A 57 -4.35 -6.90 5.96
CA GLU A 57 -4.91 -5.91 6.88
C GLU A 57 -5.93 -5.01 6.17
N LEU A 58 -5.82 -4.82 4.85
CA LEU A 58 -6.72 -3.99 4.02
C LEU A 58 -6.85 -4.51 2.58
N PRO A 59 -7.51 -5.66 2.37
CA PRO A 59 -7.58 -6.29 1.05
C PRO A 59 -8.33 -5.43 0.03
N GLU A 60 -9.40 -4.75 0.41
CA GLU A 60 -10.21 -3.95 -0.51
C GLU A 60 -9.44 -2.75 -1.07
N LEU A 61 -8.62 -2.10 -0.23
CA LEU A 61 -7.79 -0.97 -0.65
C LEU A 61 -6.67 -1.44 -1.60
N GLN A 62 -6.06 -2.59 -1.30
CA GLN A 62 -5.01 -3.14 -2.16
C GLN A 62 -5.57 -3.58 -3.52
N ASP A 63 -6.71 -4.27 -3.55
CA ASP A 63 -7.34 -4.73 -4.78
C ASP A 63 -7.69 -3.54 -5.68
N ALA A 64 -8.28 -2.49 -5.11
CA ALA A 64 -8.58 -1.25 -5.84
C ALA A 64 -7.32 -0.58 -6.42
N LEU A 65 -6.23 -0.56 -5.65
CA LEU A 65 -4.96 -0.02 -6.13
C LEU A 65 -4.33 -0.88 -7.23
N ARG A 66 -4.42 -2.20 -7.12
CA ARG A 66 -3.86 -3.14 -8.10
C ARG A 66 -4.64 -3.12 -9.41
N GLU A 67 -5.96 -3.10 -9.35
CA GLU A 67 -6.82 -2.99 -10.53
C GLU A 67 -6.53 -1.69 -11.29
N ARG A 68 -6.24 -0.61 -10.56
CA ARG A 68 -6.07 0.71 -11.17
C ARG A 68 -4.68 0.96 -11.74
N TYR A 69 -3.64 0.61 -10.99
CA TYR A 69 -2.25 0.97 -11.30
C TYR A 69 -1.39 -0.24 -11.71
N GLY A 70 -1.95 -1.45 -11.64
CA GLY A 70 -1.20 -2.69 -11.74
C GLY A 70 -0.55 -3.10 -10.40
N GLY A 71 0.18 -4.21 -10.41
CA GLY A 71 1.09 -4.57 -9.32
C GLY A 71 2.41 -3.79 -9.40
N GLY A 72 3.29 -4.00 -8.41
CA GLY A 72 4.64 -3.45 -8.44
C GLY A 72 4.83 -2.21 -7.59
N TYR A 73 5.53 -1.19 -8.12
CA TYR A 73 5.86 0.05 -7.41
C TYR A 73 4.99 1.21 -7.90
N VAL A 74 4.09 1.70 -7.04
CA VAL A 74 3.18 2.82 -7.33
C VAL A 74 3.26 3.84 -6.20
N THR A 75 3.40 5.11 -6.55
CA THR A 75 3.42 6.22 -5.59
C THR A 75 2.18 7.08 -5.75
N LEU A 76 1.48 7.33 -4.66
CA LEU A 76 0.24 8.10 -4.60
C LEU A 76 0.43 9.26 -3.62
N GLN A 77 -0.01 10.45 -4.02
CA GLN A 77 -0.06 11.61 -3.14
C GLN A 77 -1.36 11.55 -2.33
N ALA A 78 -1.25 11.58 -1.00
CA ALA A 78 -2.40 11.62 -0.10
C ALA A 78 -2.77 13.09 0.21
N SER A 79 -2.96 13.91 -0.83
CA SER A 79 -3.29 15.35 -0.70
C SER A 79 -4.77 15.62 -0.82
#